data_AF-A0A8C8AHA3-F1
#
_entry.id   AF-A0A8C8AHA3-F1
#
_cell.length_a   1.000
_cell.length_b   1.000
_cell.length_c   1.000
_cell.angle_alpha   90.00
_cell.angle_beta   90.00
_cell.angle_gamma   90.00
#
_symmetry.space_group_name_H-M   'P 1'
#
loop_
_entity.id
_entity.type
_entity.pdbx_description
1 polymer ?
#
loop_
_entity_poly.entity_id
_entity_poly.type
_entity_poly.pdbx_seq_one_letter_code
_entity_poly.pdbx_strand_id
1 'polypeptide(L)' 'MALEKILRDLEQSRDGRVGFQGFFSLVAGLTIACNDYFVLHMKQRGRK' A
#
# COMPACT_ATOMS: atom_id res chain seq x y z
N MET A 1 -7.15 4.41 -15.58
CA MET A 1 -5.87 3.72 -15.31
C MET A 1 -5.79 3.36 -13.83
N ALA A 2 -5.13 2.25 -13.43
CA ALA A 2 -5.09 1.80 -12.03
C ALA A 2 -4.53 2.85 -11.06
N LEU A 3 -3.54 3.61 -11.52
CA LEU A 3 -2.96 4.73 -10.77
C LEU A 3 -4.00 5.83 -10.48
N GLU A 4 -4.85 6.18 -11.44
CA GLU A 4 -5.90 7.19 -11.23
C GLU A 4 -6.90 6.76 -10.17
N LYS A 5 -7.23 5.47 -10.13
CA LYS A 5 -8.11 4.93 -9.09
C LYS A 5 -7.47 5.03 -7.72
N ILE A 6 -6.20 4.63 -7.60
CA ILE A 6 -5.44 4.74 -6.35
C ILE A 6 -5.35 6.20 -5.89
N LEU A 7 -5.00 7.13 -6.78
CA LEU A 7 -4.90 8.54 -6.43
C LEU A 7 -6.26 9.11 -5.97
N ARG A 8 -7.36 8.72 -6.61
CA ARG A 8 -8.72 9.08 -6.16
C ARG A 8 -9.08 8.46 -4.82
N ASP A 9 -8.69 7.22 -4.56
CA ASP A 9 -8.98 6.53 -3.29
C ASP A 9 -8.19 7.14 -2.12
N LEU A 10 -7.02 7.74 -2.38
CA LEU A 10 -6.19 8.42 -1.37
C LEU A 10 -6.56 9.89 -1.17
N GLU A 11 -7.28 10.49 -2.10
CA GLU A 11 -7.65 11.89 -2.10
C GLU A 11 -8.84 12.15 -1.18
N GLN A 12 -8.57 12.78 -0.03
CA GLN A 12 -9.62 13.09 0.96
C GLN A 12 -10.32 14.42 0.68
N SER A 13 -9.58 15.40 0.13
CA SER A 13 -10.03 16.79 0.01
C SER A 13 -10.75 17.12 -1.30
N ARG A 14 -10.72 16.23 -2.30
CA ARG A 14 -11.31 16.44 -3.64
C ARG A 14 -10.77 17.69 -4.37
N ASP A 15 -9.53 18.07 -4.09
CA ASP A 15 -8.81 19.23 -4.66
C ASP A 15 -7.79 18.86 -5.76
N GLY A 16 -7.78 17.59 -6.16
CA GLY A 16 -6.85 16.99 -7.11
C GLY A 16 -5.50 16.64 -6.50
N ARG A 17 -5.34 16.68 -5.17
CA ARG A 17 -4.05 16.46 -4.50
C ARG A 17 -4.12 15.37 -3.44
N VAL A 18 -3.03 14.62 -3.32
CA VAL A 18 -2.85 13.65 -2.24
C VAL A 18 -1.98 14.29 -1.17
N GLY A 19 -2.55 14.45 0.03
CA GLY A 19 -1.81 14.91 1.20
C GLY A 19 -0.87 13.85 1.77
N PHE A 20 0.01 14.25 2.70
CA PHE A 20 0.98 13.34 3.32
C PHE A 20 0.31 12.10 3.94
N GLN A 21 -0.83 12.26 4.60
CA GLN A 21 -1.56 11.14 5.19
C GLN A 21 -2.04 10.12 4.15
N GLY A 22 -2.57 10.58 3.00
CA GLY A 22 -2.97 9.70 1.90
C GLY A 22 -1.77 8.96 1.32
N PHE A 23 -0.68 9.67 1.06
CA PHE A 23 0.58 9.06 0.62
C PHE A 23 1.09 8.00 1.63
N PHE A 24 1.12 8.34 2.91
CA PHE A 24 1.60 7.44 3.96
C PHE A 24 0.69 6.21 4.10
N SER A 25 -0.62 6.36 3.92
CA SER A 25 -1.57 5.24 3.92
C SER A 25 -1.29 4.24 2.80
N LEU A 26 -0.92 4.71 1.60
CA LEU A 26 -0.48 3.84 0.50
C LEU A 26 0.81 3.08 0.86
N VAL A 27 1.83 3.78 1.38
CA VAL A 27 3.10 3.17 1.78
C VAL A 27 2.89 2.12 2.87
N ALA A 28 2.05 2.42 3.87
CA ALA A 28 1.72 1.48 4.94
C ALA A 28 0.99 0.24 4.39
N GLY A 29 -0.02 0.43 3.53
CA GLY A 29 -0.75 -0.67 2.90
C GLY A 29 0.15 -1.59 2.07
N LEU A 30 1.04 -1.01 1.25
CA LEU A 30 2.03 -1.78 0.48
C LEU A 30 3.01 -2.53 1.38
N THR A 31 3.48 -1.88 2.45
CA THR A 31 4.41 -2.48 3.41
C THR A 31 3.78 -3.69 4.11
N ILE A 32 2.52 -3.58 4.54
CA ILE A 32 1.76 -4.67 5.16
C ILE A 32 1.58 -5.82 4.17
N ALA A 33 1.12 -5.53 2.94
CA ALA A 33 0.94 -6.55 1.91
C ALA A 33 2.25 -7.28 1.57
N CYS A 34 3.37 -6.55 1.49
CA CYS A 34 4.69 -7.13 1.28
C CYS A 34 5.13 -8.01 2.46
N ASN A 35 4.88 -7.58 3.70
CA ASN A 35 5.18 -8.38 4.88
C ASN A 35 4.34 -9.67 4.91
N ASP A 36 3.04 -9.59 4.63
CA ASP A 36 2.15 -10.74 4.61
C ASP A 36 2.59 -11.76 3.55
N TYR A 37 2.92 -11.28 2.35
CA TYR A 37 3.51 -12.12 1.31
C TYR A 37 4.82 -12.79 1.77
N PHE A 38 5.72 -12.02 2.41
CA PHE A 38 6.97 -12.54 2.93
C PHE A 38 6.75 -13.63 3.98
N VAL A 39 5.86 -13.41 4.94
CA VAL A 39 5.56 -14.39 5.99
C VAL A 39 4.93 -15.66 5.41
N LEU A 40 3.99 -15.52 4.47
CA LEU A 40 3.28 -16.64 3.86
C LEU A 40 4.18 -17.49 2.97
N HIS A 41 5.02 -16.87 2.13
CA HIS A 41 5.71 -17.59 1.05
C HIS A 41 7.23 -17.70 1.23
N MET A 42 7.86 -16.79 1.98
CA MET A 42 9.32 -16.70 2.07
C MET A 42 9.83 -17.17 3.44
N LYS A 43 9.19 -16.76 4.54
CA LYS A 43 9.60 -17.16 5.90
C LYS A 43 9.41 -18.66 6.17
N GLN A 44 8.43 -19.30 5.54
CA GLN A 44 8.23 -20.75 5.66
C GLN A 44 9.31 -21.57 4.94
N ARG A 45 9.99 -21.01 3.93
CA ARG A 45 11.05 -21.72 3.18
C ARG A 45 12.36 -21.89 3.97
N GLY A 46 12.59 -21.08 5.01
CA GLY A 46 13.80 -21.14 5.86
C GLY A 46 13.68 -21.98 7.13
N ARG A 47 12.59 -22.73 7.32
CA ARG A 47 12.35 -23.61 8.49
C ARG A 47 12.54 -25.11 8.16
N LYS A 48 13.45 -25.43 7.25
CA LYS A 48 13.94 -26.80 7.04
C LYS A 48 15.32 -26.95 7.67
#